data_AF-A0A443RWZ9-F1
#
_entry.id   AF-A0A443RWZ9-F1
#
_cell.length_a   1.000
_cell.length_b   1.000
_cell.length_c   1.000
_cell.angle_alpha   90.00
_cell.angle_beta   90.00
_cell.angle_gamma   90.00
#
_symmetry.space_group_name_H-M   'P 1'
#
loop_
_entity.id
_entity.type
_entity.pdbx_description
1 polymer ?
#
loop_
_entity_poly.entity_id
_entity_poly.type
_entity_poly.pdbx_seq_one_letter_code
_entity_poly.pdbx_strand_id
1 'polypeptide(L)' 'PKNVLVFEDSLDGVTSAIAAGAQCVMIPDYRVDNGNATTEATVVIKSLNDFDPIPFGLPPFHQFSKSKMNFKQIKH' A
#
# COMPACT_ATOMS: atom_id res chain seq x y z
N PRO A 1 -16.92 -2.88 -0.23
CA PRO A 1 -15.46 -3.09 -0.43
C PRO A 1 -14.66 -1.87 -0.91
N LYS A 2 -15.28 -0.73 -1.26
CA LYS A 2 -14.55 0.48 -1.70
C LYS A 2 -13.53 1.04 -0.70
N ASN A 3 -13.66 0.69 0.58
CA ASN A 3 -12.73 1.05 1.65
C ASN A 3 -11.74 -0.09 2.00
N VAL A 4 -11.53 -1.02 1.07
CA VAL A 4 -10.60 -2.15 1.23
C VAL A 4 -9.44 -1.95 0.26
N LEU A 5 -8.22 -2.11 0.78
CA LEU A 5 -6.98 -2.15 0.01
C LEU A 5 -6.46 -3.59 0.04
N VAL A 6 -6.33 -4.19 -1.13
CA VAL A 6 -5.85 -5.56 -1.32
C VAL A 6 -4.42 -5.53 -1.84
N PHE A 7 -3.59 -6.46 -1.36
CA PHE A 7 -2.24 -6.71 -1.85
C PHE A 7 -2.22 -8.10 -2.47
N GLU A 8 -1.86 -8.21 -3.75
CA GLU A 8 -1.91 -9.48 -4.52
C GLU A 8 -0.68 -9.63 -5.41
N ASP A 9 -0.29 -10.87 -5.68
CA ASP A 9 0.86 -11.22 -6.53
C ASP A 9 0.46 -11.98 -7.81
N SER A 10 -0.84 -12.24 -8.01
CA SER A 10 -1.38 -13.06 -9.08
C SER A 10 -2.49 -12.37 -9.90
N LEU A 11 -2.68 -12.80 -11.15
CA LEU A 11 -3.75 -12.32 -12.02
C LEU A 11 -5.15 -12.55 -11.42
N ASP A 12 -5.43 -13.78 -10.99
CA ASP A 12 -6.75 -14.15 -10.45
C ASP A 12 -7.10 -13.34 -9.20
N GLY A 13 -6.11 -13.08 -8.34
CA GLY A 13 -6.25 -12.24 -7.15
C GLY A 13 -6.57 -10.79 -7.50
N VAL A 14 -5.82 -10.20 -8.44
CA VAL A 14 -6.05 -8.83 -8.94
C VAL A 14 -7.45 -8.69 -9.53
N THR A 15 -7.84 -9.57 -10.47
CA THR A 15 -9.16 -9.52 -11.11
C THR A 15 -10.28 -9.67 -10.09
N SER A 16 -10.11 -10.55 -9.08
CA SER A 16 -11.09 -10.71 -8.00
C SER A 16 -11.24 -9.45 -7.14
N ALA A 17 -10.14 -8.79 -6.77
CA ALA A 17 -10.15 -7.57 -5.98
C ALA A 17 -10.84 -6.42 -6.73
N ILE A 18 -10.54 -6.26 -8.02
CA ILE A 18 -11.17 -5.25 -8.88
C ILE A 18 -12.66 -5.53 -9.07
N ALA A 19 -13.06 -6.78 -9.32
CA ALA A 19 -14.46 -7.17 -9.45
C ALA A 19 -15.26 -6.92 -8.16
N ALA A 20 -14.64 -7.07 -6.99
CA ALA A 20 -15.24 -6.71 -5.71
C ALA A 20 -15.35 -5.18 -5.48
N GLY A 21 -14.72 -4.36 -6.33
CA GLY A 21 -14.67 -2.91 -6.20
C GLY A 21 -13.71 -2.43 -5.10
N ALA A 22 -12.68 -3.22 -4.79
CA ALA A 22 -11.57 -2.81 -3.93
C ALA A 22 -10.45 -2.13 -4.74
N GLN A 23 -9.54 -1.45 -4.05
CA GLN A 23 -8.27 -1.02 -4.64
C GLN A 23 -7.26 -2.17 -4.51
N CYS A 24 -6.43 -2.36 -5.52
CA CYS A 24 -5.45 -3.46 -5.55
C CYS A 24 -4.03 -2.94 -5.81
N VAL A 25 -3.13 -3.22 -4.88
CA VAL A 25 -1.68 -3.06 -5.01
C VAL A 25 -1.12 -4.39 -5.46
N MET A 26 -0.66 -4.45 -6.70
CA MET A 26 -0.04 -5.67 -7.24
C MET A 26 1.46 -5.70 -6.94
N ILE A 27 1.96 -6.82 -6.44
CA ILE A 27 3.38 -7.13 -6.27
C ILE A 27 3.69 -8.37 -7.10
N PRO A 28 4.03 -8.23 -8.40
CA PRO A 28 4.11 -9.35 -9.31
C PRO A 28 5.14 -10.40 -8.84
N ASP A 29 4.74 -11.66 -8.75
CA ASP A 29 5.72 -12.74 -8.65
C ASP A 29 6.40 -12.91 -10.01
N TYR A 30 7.70 -12.61 -10.07
CA TYR A 30 8.50 -12.67 -11.30
C TYR A 30 8.64 -14.10 -11.86
N ARG A 31 8.27 -15.12 -11.09
CA ARG A 31 8.32 -16.53 -11.48
C ARG A 31 7.11 -16.95 -12.30
N VAL A 32 6.07 -16.11 -12.37
CA VAL A 32 4.84 -16.37 -13.12
C VAL A 32 4.61 -15.29 -14.17
N ASP A 33 4.00 -15.70 -15.28
CA ASP A 33 3.48 -14.75 -16.26
C ASP A 33 2.26 -14.06 -15.66
N ASN A 34 2.40 -12.76 -15.42
CA ASN A 34 1.37 -11.94 -14.81
C ASN A 34 0.36 -11.40 -15.86
N GLY A 35 0.59 -11.69 -17.15
CA GLY A 35 -0.30 -11.29 -18.24
C GLY A 35 -0.75 -9.84 -18.16
N ASN A 36 -2.06 -9.61 -18.27
CA ASN A 36 -2.67 -8.28 -18.21
C ASN A 36 -2.96 -7.80 -16.78
N ALA A 37 -2.64 -8.55 -15.73
CA ALA A 37 -2.94 -8.19 -14.33
C ALA A 37 -2.37 -6.81 -13.97
N THR A 38 -1.19 -6.50 -14.51
CA THR A 38 -0.50 -5.22 -14.33
C THR A 38 -1.29 -4.01 -14.85
N THR A 39 -2.20 -4.23 -15.81
CA THR A 39 -3.05 -3.17 -16.38
C THR A 39 -4.35 -2.97 -15.62
N GLU A 40 -4.82 -3.98 -14.89
CA GLU A 40 -6.07 -3.94 -14.11
C GLU A 40 -5.85 -3.43 -12.67
N ALA A 41 -4.65 -3.65 -12.11
CA ALA A 41 -4.31 -3.23 -10.75
C ALA A 41 -4.38 -1.69 -10.58
N THR A 42 -4.71 -1.24 -9.37
CA THR A 42 -4.71 0.20 -9.03
C THR A 42 -3.29 0.76 -9.04
N VAL A 43 -2.32 -0.01 -8.52
CA VAL A 43 -0.90 0.29 -8.62
C VAL A 43 -0.12 -1.02 -8.71
N VAL A 44 0.99 -1.01 -9.43
CA VAL A 44 1.95 -2.12 -9.49
C VAL A 44 3.25 -1.65 -8.85
N ILE A 45 3.72 -2.38 -7.86
CA ILE A 45 4.99 -2.11 -7.17
C ILE A 45 5.90 -3.35 -7.24
N LYS A 46 7.22 -3.17 -7.13
CA LYS A 46 8.18 -4.28 -7.26
C LYS A 46 8.38 -5.04 -5.96
N SER A 47 8.08 -4.40 -4.83
CA SER A 47 8.23 -4.93 -3.49
C SER A 47 7.27 -4.23 -2.55
N LEU A 48 6.86 -4.89 -1.46
CA LEU A 48 6.10 -4.25 -0.38
C LEU A 48 6.84 -3.05 0.24
N ASN A 49 8.16 -3.03 0.17
CA ASN A 49 8.96 -1.88 0.63
C ASN A 49 8.75 -0.62 -0.22
N ASP A 50 8.24 -0.75 -1.44
CA ASP A 50 7.95 0.37 -2.35
C ASP A 50 6.52 0.91 -2.17
N PHE A 51 5.74 0.36 -1.24
CA PHE A 51 4.37 0.79 -1.01
C PHE A 51 4.32 2.19 -0.38
N ASP A 52 3.66 3.14 -1.05
CA ASP A 52 3.30 4.44 -0.48
C ASP A 52 1.86 4.40 0.07
N PRO A 53 1.67 4.51 1.40
CA PRO A 53 0.34 4.52 2.01
C PRO A 53 -0.46 5.81 1.75
N ILE A 54 0.20 6.93 1.44
CA ILE A 54 -0.43 8.26 1.41
C ILE A 54 -1.53 8.37 0.34
N PRO A 55 -1.34 7.92 -0.92
CA PRO A 55 -2.36 7.98 -1.96
C PRO A 55 -3.64 7.21 -1.61
N PHE A 56 -3.54 6.22 -0.72
CA PHE A 56 -4.66 5.40 -0.26
C PHE A 56 -5.33 5.97 1.01
N GLY A 57 -4.94 7.17 1.45
CA GLY A 57 -5.47 7.81 2.65
C GLY A 57 -4.96 7.21 3.97
N LEU A 58 -3.88 6.43 3.91
CA LEU A 58 -3.25 5.83 5.08
C LEU A 58 -2.10 6.72 5.59
N PRO A 59 -1.78 6.72 6.90
CA PRO A 59 -0.65 7.48 7.44
C PRO A 59 0.69 7.03 6.85
N PRO A 60 1.68 7.93 6.68
CA PRO A 60 3.03 7.54 6.29
C PRO A 60 3.68 6.66 7.37
N PHE A 61 4.48 5.68 6.95
CA PHE A 61 5.16 4.74 7.86
C PHE A 61 5.99 5.41 8.96
N HIS A 62 6.63 6.55 8.66
CA HIS A 62 7.50 7.26 9.60
C HIS A 62 6.85 8.49 10.25
N GLN A 63 5.61 8.36 10.72
CA GLN A 63 4.92 9.48 11.38
C GLN A 63 5.08 9.50 12.91
N PHE A 64 6.31 9.63 13.43
CA PHE A 64 6.54 10.09 14.82
C PHE A 64 7.87 10.85 14.99
N SER A 65 7.89 12.14 14.69
CA SER A 65 8.54 13.22 15.47
C SER A 65 8.08 14.54 14.83
N LYS A 66 7.47 15.52 15.49
CA LYS A 66 7.93 16.33 16.62
C LYS A 66 6.75 17.06 17.25
N SER A 67 5.93 16.40 18.04
CA SER A 67 4.94 17.08 18.88
C SER A 67 4.86 16.43 20.25
N LYS A 68 5.98 16.48 21.00
CA LYS A 68 6.10 16.37 22.47
C LYS A 68 7.57 16.45 22.90
N MET A 69 8.24 17.58 22.62
CA MET A 69 9.40 17.98 23.42
C MET A 69 9.19 19.43 23.85
N ASN A 70 8.37 19.59 24.89
CA ASN A 70 8.33 20.85 25.63
C ASN A 70 9.40 20.76 26.72
N PHE A 71 10.65 21.07 26.38
CA PHE A 71 11.69 21.33 27.39
C PHE A 71 11.46 22.70 28.02
N LYS A 72 10.31 22.86 28.69
CA LYS A 72 10.20 23.78 29.80
C LYS A 72 10.29 22.93 31.06
N GLN A 73 11.27 23.25 31.89
CA GLN A 73 11.33 22.88 33.32
C GLN A 73 11.92 21.50 33.68
N ILE A 74 13.24 21.36 33.58
CA ILE A 74 13.99 20.74 34.69
C ILE A 74 15.12 21.72 35.04
N LYS A 75 14.93 22.39 36.17
CA LYS A 75 15.90 23.29 36.80
C LYS A 75 17.07 22.47 37.32
N HIS A 76 18.29 22.95 37.13
CA HIS A 76 19.24 23.33 38.18
C HIS A 76 20.22 24.35 37.62
#